data_AF-A0A952QT01-F1
#
_entry.id   AF-A0A952QT01-F1
#
_cell.length_a   1.000
_cell.length_b   1.000
_cell.length_c   1.000
_cell.angle_alpha   90.00
_cell.angle_beta   90.00
_cell.angle_gamma   90.00
#
_symmetry.space_group_name_H-M   'P 1'
#
loop_
_entity.id
_entity.type
_entity.pdbx_description
1 polymer ?
#
loop_
_entity_poly.entity_id
_entity_poly.type
_entity_poly.pdbx_seq_one_letter_code
_entity_poly.pdbx_strand_id
1 'polypeptide(L)' 'MVHQFARGNDDVRYLSNEELSEIISKCEDAIQDGSAEVEDYEAFVVCQKELARRTWA' A
#
# COMPACT_ATOMS: atom_id res chain seq x y z
N MET A 1 -13.78 7.81 10.07
CA MET A 1 -13.21 6.47 10.25
C MET A 1 -12.38 6.14 9.02
N VAL A 2 -11.32 6.89 8.78
CA VAL A 2 -10.27 6.67 7.77
C VAL A 2 -9.00 7.33 8.32
N HIS A 3 -7.82 7.09 7.75
CA HIS A 3 -6.48 7.49 8.26
C HIS A 3 -5.78 6.52 9.24
N GLN A 4 -5.96 5.21 9.07
CA GLN A 4 -5.13 4.20 9.78
C GLN A 4 -4.01 3.58 8.91
N PHE A 5 -3.71 4.12 7.72
CA PHE A 5 -2.56 3.65 6.92
C PHE A 5 -1.24 4.36 7.28
N ALA A 6 -1.29 5.45 8.03
CA ALA A 6 -0.13 6.25 8.43
C ALA A 6 0.75 5.62 9.54
N ARG A 7 0.65 4.30 9.77
CA ARG A 7 1.47 3.60 10.77
C ARG A 7 2.53 2.73 10.09
N GLY A 8 3.50 3.41 9.49
CA GLY A 8 4.85 2.87 9.29
C GLY A 8 5.08 2.18 7.95
N ASN A 9 5.63 2.93 6.99
CA ASN A 9 6.25 2.40 5.77
C ASN A 9 7.36 1.33 6.05
N ASP A 10 7.83 1.23 7.30
CA ASP A 10 8.80 0.23 7.77
C ASP A 10 8.20 -1.18 7.92
N ASP A 11 6.88 -1.30 8.15
CA ASP A 11 6.19 -2.58 8.35
C ASP A 11 5.93 -3.36 7.05
N VAL A 12 6.08 -2.71 5.88
CA VAL A 12 5.74 -3.30 4.57
C VAL A 12 6.52 -4.59 4.30
N ARG A 13 7.73 -4.73 4.86
CA ARG A 13 8.54 -5.95 4.73
C ARG A 13 7.97 -7.16 5.48
N TYR A 14 7.16 -6.94 6.50
CA TYR A 14 6.56 -8.00 7.33
C TYR A 14 5.16 -8.40 6.86
N LEU A 15 4.53 -7.59 6.01
CA LEU A 15 3.22 -7.89 5.43
C LEU A 15 3.30 -9.11 4.51
N SER A 16 2.26 -9.94 4.51
CA SER A 16 2.07 -11.02 3.53
C SER A 16 1.73 -10.47 2.13
N ASN A 17 1.84 -11.31 1.09
CA ASN A 17 1.47 -10.90 -0.27
C ASN A 17 -0.01 -10.50 -0.38
N GLU A 18 -0.87 -11.16 0.42
CA GLU A 18 -2.30 -10.87 0.49
C GLU A 18 -2.54 -9.50 1.12
N GLU A 19 -1.89 -9.20 2.25
CA GLU A 19 -1.99 -7.89 2.90
C GLU A 19 -1.45 -6.76 2.01
N LEU A 20 -0.33 -6.99 1.33
CA LEU A 20 0.22 -6.03 0.36
C LEU A 20 -0.78 -5.74 -0.78
N SER A 21 -1.42 -6.79 -1.30
CA SER A 21 -2.42 -6.64 -2.38
C SER A 21 -3.68 -5.92 -1.89
N GLU A 22 -4.11 -6.18 -0.66
CA GLU A 22 -5.26 -5.51 -0.05
C GLU A 22 -5.01 -4.01 0.14
N ILE A 23 -3.81 -3.63 0.61
CA ILE A 23 -3.43 -2.22 0.75
C ILE A 23 -3.39 -1.53 -0.60
N ILE A 24 -2.78 -2.17 -1.61
CA ILE A 24 -2.74 -1.66 -2.98
C ILE A 24 -4.15 -1.39 -3.49
N SER A 25 -5.07 -2.35 -3.36
CA SER A 25 -6.46 -2.19 -3.81
C SER A 25 -7.16 -1.01 -3.13
N LYS A 26 -6.96 -0.83 -1.83
CA LYS A 26 -7.56 0.29 -1.09
C LYS A 26 -6.98 1.65 -1.53
N CYS A 27 -5.68 1.70 -1.79
CA CYS A 27 -5.06 2.90 -2.34
C CYS A 27 -5.57 3.18 -3.76
N GLU A 28 -5.74 2.15 -4.61
CA GLU A 28 -6.31 2.33 -5.96
C GLU A 28 -7.72 2.89 -5.91
N ASP A 29 -8.57 2.39 -5.01
CA ASP A 29 -9.92 2.90 -4.82
C ASP A 29 -9.90 4.39 -4.43
N ALA A 30 -9.08 4.78 -3.44
CA ALA A 30 -8.95 6.17 -2.99
C ALA A 30 -8.35 7.09 -4.06
N ILE A 31 -7.42 6.58 -4.89
CA ILE A 31 -6.83 7.33 -5.99
C ILE A 31 -7.89 7.56 -7.07
N GLN A 32 -8.69 6.53 -7.39
CA GLN A 32 -9.70 6.60 -8.42
C GLN A 32 -10.88 7.49 -8.02
N ASP A 33 -11.29 7.48 -6.76
CA ASP A 33 -12.38 8.31 -6.25
C ASP A 33 -11.94 9.75 -5.90
N GLY A 34 -10.63 10.02 -5.95
CA GLY A 34 -10.04 11.35 -5.71
C GLY A 34 -9.93 11.72 -4.23
N SER A 35 -10.13 10.78 -3.31
CA SER A 35 -9.98 10.99 -1.87
C SER A 35 -8.59 10.68 -1.33
N ALA A 36 -7.70 10.10 -2.15
CA ALA A 36 -6.34 9.74 -1.76
C ALA A 36 -5.52 10.93 -1.28
N GLU A 37 -4.87 10.76 -0.13
CA GLU A 37 -3.85 11.64 0.39
C GLU A 37 -2.46 11.20 -0.12
N VAL A 38 -1.43 12.03 0.12
CA VAL A 38 -0.06 11.75 -0.35
C VAL A 38 0.44 10.43 0.23
N GLU A 39 0.07 10.15 1.47
CA GLU A 39 0.38 8.93 2.21
C GLU A 39 -0.17 7.67 1.52
N ASP A 40 -1.34 7.76 0.87
CA ASP A 40 -1.92 6.65 0.12
C ASP A 40 -1.10 6.36 -1.14
N TYR A 41 -0.59 7.39 -1.83
CA TYR A 41 0.32 7.22 -2.96
C TYR A 41 1.66 6.61 -2.53
N GLU A 42 2.21 7.05 -1.39
CA GLU A 42 3.45 6.49 -0.85
C GLU A 42 3.28 5.01 -0.48
N ALA A 43 2.20 4.67 0.21
CA ALA A 43 1.87 3.29 0.58
C ALA A 43 1.67 2.41 -0.66
N PHE A 44 0.94 2.90 -1.67
CA PHE A 44 0.75 2.21 -2.95
C PHE A 44 2.10 1.87 -3.61
N VAL A 45 3.00 2.85 -3.74
CA VAL A 45 4.30 2.66 -4.39
C VAL A 45 5.19 1.69 -3.61
N VAL A 46 5.22 1.77 -2.28
CA VAL A 46 6.08 0.91 -1.47
C VAL A 46 5.57 -0.53 -1.46
N CYS A 47 4.26 -0.74 -1.38
CA CYS A 47 3.67 -2.09 -1.46
C CYS A 47 3.90 -2.72 -2.84
N GLN A 48 3.73 -1.96 -3.92
CA GLN A 48 4.01 -2.41 -5.30
C GLN A 48 5.48 -2.84 -5.45
N LYS A 49 6.42 -2.05 -4.92
CA LYS A 49 7.86 -2.38 -4.95
C LYS A 49 8.17 -3.67 -4.19
N GLU A 50 7.56 -3.86 -3.03
CA GLU A 50 7.78 -5.06 -2.22
C GLU A 50 7.20 -6.32 -2.89
N LEU A 51 5.98 -6.25 -3.44
CA LEU A 51 5.41 -7.36 -4.22
C LEU A 51 6.29 -7.70 -5.42
N ALA A 52 6.69 -6.69 -6.20
CA ALA A 52 7.59 -6.91 -7.33
C ALA A 52 8.89 -7.57 -6.87
N ARG A 53 9.51 -7.10 -5.78
CA ARG A 53 10.72 -7.71 -5.20
C ARG A 53 10.50 -9.19 -4.90
N ARG A 54 9.34 -9.59 -4.37
CA ARG A 54 9.03 -10.99 -4.04
C ARG A 54 8.73 -11.87 -5.24
N THR A 55 8.13 -11.31 -6.29
CA THR A 55 7.84 -12.05 -7.53
C THR A 55 9.12 -12.43 -8.29
N TRP A 56 10.15 -11.60 -8.21
CA TRP A 56 11.42 -11.79 -8.95
C TRP A 56 12.60 -12.23 -8.07
N ALA A 57 12.38 -12.50 -6.79
CA ALA A 57 13.38 -13.09 -5.87
C ALA A 57 13.40 -14.62 -6.01
#